data_AF-A0A4Q3USX3-F1
#
_entry.id   AF-A0A4Q3USX3-F1
#
_cell.length_a   1.000
_cell.length_b   1.000
_cell.length_c   1.000
_cell.angle_alpha   90.00
_cell.angle_beta   90.00
_cell.angle_gamma   90.00
#
_symmetry.space_group_name_H-M   'P 1'
#
loop_
_entity.id
_entity.type
_entity.pdbx_description
1 polymer ?
#
loop_
_entity_poly.entity_id
_entity_poly.type
_entity_poly.pdbx_seq_one_letter_code
_entity_poly.pdbx_strand_id
1 'polypeptide(L)'
;MNPDELMPHAGPIVGGLVAVLLLLAQFPAARRRKQLAAMPLCKTKGVFAGLVQLEGTVRSDQPLQSYLAEISCVAYGWDISEHWQRTVTETYRDSNGNTQTRTRTESGWSSVASGTDRIRFEIEDETGRLWVDPEGASIDGQDV
;
A
#
# COMPACT_ATOMS: atom_id res chain seq x y z
N MET A 1 -26.68 41.83 18.35
CA MET A 1 -26.26 40.55 18.96
C MET A 1 -25.28 39.96 17.98
N ASN A 2 -24.00 40.27 18.18
CA ASN A 2 -22.98 40.17 17.14
C ASN A 2 -22.47 38.71 17.04
N PRO A 3 -22.22 38.20 15.82
CA PRO A 3 -21.78 36.82 15.60
C PRO A 3 -20.37 36.52 16.14
N ASP A 4 -19.67 37.53 16.66
CA ASP A 4 -18.26 37.49 17.02
C ASP A 4 -18.02 36.93 18.45
N GLU A 5 -19.06 36.86 19.28
CA GLU A 5 -19.01 36.30 20.64
C GLU A 5 -19.17 34.77 20.68
N LEU A 6 -19.57 34.14 19.57
CA LEU A 6 -19.84 32.69 19.53
C LEU A 6 -18.59 31.83 19.27
N MET A 7 -17.42 32.42 18.97
CA MET A 7 -16.29 31.66 18.41
C MET A 7 -14.87 31.81 19.05
N PRO A 8 -14.66 32.14 20.34
CA PRO A 8 -13.34 31.96 20.95
C PRO A 8 -13.05 30.50 21.34
N HIS A 9 -14.08 29.63 21.43
CA HIS A 9 -13.94 28.22 21.81
C HIS A 9 -14.20 27.25 20.64
N ALA A 10 -14.59 27.73 19.46
CA ALA A 10 -14.88 26.88 18.32
C ALA A 10 -13.62 26.12 17.82
N GLY A 11 -12.46 26.77 17.80
CA GLY A 11 -11.18 26.16 17.44
C GLY A 11 -10.81 24.94 18.29
N PRO A 12 -10.70 25.06 19.64
CA PRO A 12 -10.37 23.92 20.50
C PRO A 12 -11.45 22.84 20.53
N ILE A 13 -12.73 23.19 20.38
CA ILE A 13 -13.83 22.20 20.30
C ILE A 13 -13.74 21.38 19.01
N VAL A 14 -13.50 22.03 17.87
CA VAL A 14 -13.30 21.35 16.58
C VAL A 14 -12.04 20.49 16.62
N GLY A 15 -10.93 21.02 17.15
CA GLY A 15 -9.69 20.25 17.33
C GLY A 15 -9.88 19.03 18.24
N GLY A 16 -10.62 19.20 19.34
CA GLY A 16 -10.97 18.11 20.26
C GLY A 16 -11.84 17.04 19.59
N LEU A 17 -12.86 17.44 18.83
CA LEU A 17 -13.71 16.50 18.07
C LEU A 17 -12.91 15.75 17.01
N VAL A 18 -12.04 16.43 16.27
CA VAL A 18 -11.15 15.79 15.28
C VAL A 18 -10.20 14.82 15.97
N ALA A 19 -9.61 15.18 17.11
CA ALA A 19 -8.73 14.29 17.86
C ALA A 19 -9.47 13.03 18.36
N VAL A 20 -10.69 13.18 18.88
CA VAL A 20 -11.54 12.05 19.31
C VAL A 20 -11.92 11.18 18.13
N LEU A 21 -12.29 11.75 16.98
CA LEU A 21 -12.60 11.00 15.77
C LEU A 21 -11.38 10.21 15.26
N LEU A 22 -10.19 10.81 15.25
CA LEU A 22 -8.95 10.13 14.86
C LEU A 22 -8.62 8.98 15.82
N LEU A 23 -8.81 9.18 17.14
CA LEU A 23 -8.62 8.11 18.12
C LEU A 23 -9.61 6.96 17.91
N LEU A 24 -10.90 7.25 17.72
CA LEU A 24 -11.93 6.24 17.45
C LEU A 24 -11.68 5.49 16.15
N ALA A 25 -11.21 6.17 15.11
CA ALA A 25 -10.83 5.56 13.83
C ALA A 25 -9.67 4.56 13.97
N GLN A 26 -8.78 4.73 14.95
CA GLN A 26 -7.69 3.78 15.19
C GLN A 26 -8.11 2.48 15.90
N PHE A 27 -9.20 2.49 16.68
CA PHE A 27 -9.66 1.29 17.40
C PHE A 27 -9.96 0.07 16.52
N PRO A 28 -10.74 0.16 15.42
CA PRO A 28 -11.01 -0.99 14.56
C PRO A 28 -9.75 -1.52 13.87
N ALA A 29 -8.85 -0.61 13.44
CA ALA A 29 -7.58 -0.99 12.85
C ALA A 29 -6.67 -1.73 13.86
N ALA A 30 -6.58 -1.22 15.09
CA ALA A 30 -5.83 -1.85 16.17
C ALA A 30 -6.41 -3.22 16.56
N ARG A 31 -7.74 -3.37 16.58
CA ARG A 31 -8.41 -4.64 16.88
C ARG A 31 -8.09 -5.70 15.81
N ARG A 32 -8.14 -5.34 14.53
CA ARG A 32 -7.78 -6.25 13.42
C ARG A 32 -6.32 -6.71 13.52
N ARG A 33 -5.39 -5.80 13.83
CA ARG A 33 -3.97 -6.13 14.03
C ARG A 33 -3.77 -7.13 15.17
N LYS A 34 -4.44 -6.92 16.31
CA LYS A 34 -4.38 -7.85 17.45
C LYS A 34 -4.94 -9.23 17.12
N GLN A 35 -6.00 -9.30 16.31
CA GLN A 35 -6.56 -10.56 15.85
C GLN A 35 -5.60 -11.32 14.94
N LEU A 36 -4.95 -10.63 14.00
CA LEU A 36 -3.91 -11.21 13.13
C LEU A 36 -2.70 -11.71 13.92
N ALA A 37 -2.25 -10.95 14.91
CA ALA A 37 -1.11 -11.31 15.74
C ALA A 37 -1.36 -12.52 16.67
N ALA A 38 -2.63 -12.83 16.98
CA ALA A 38 -3.01 -13.93 17.86
C ALA A 38 -3.54 -15.16 17.09
N MET A 39 -3.36 -15.22 15.77
CA MET A 39 -3.84 -16.36 14.99
C MET A 39 -3.01 -17.61 15.31
N PRO A 40 -3.67 -18.76 15.53
CA PRO A 40 -2.96 -20.01 15.70
C PRO A 40 -2.31 -20.42 14.36
N LEU A 41 -1.06 -20.87 14.44
CA LEU A 41 -0.40 -21.54 13.33
C LEU A 41 -0.99 -22.95 13.19
N CYS A 42 -1.66 -23.21 12.08
CA CYS A 42 -2.27 -24.49 11.76
C CYS A 42 -1.42 -25.26 10.75
N LYS A 43 -1.55 -26.58 10.76
CA LYS A 43 -1.03 -27.46 9.72
C LYS A 43 -2.10 -27.64 8.63
N THR A 44 -1.69 -27.94 7.39
CA THR A 44 -2.60 -28.01 6.23
C THR A 44 -3.75 -29.01 6.42
N LYS A 45 -3.49 -30.18 7.02
CA LYS A 45 -4.55 -31.17 7.33
C LYS A 45 -5.50 -30.78 8.46
N GLY A 46 -5.11 -29.80 9.29
CA GLY A 46 -5.85 -29.37 10.48
C GLY A 46 -6.50 -28.00 10.34
N VAL A 47 -6.71 -27.52 9.10
CA VAL A 47 -7.36 -26.24 8.85
C VAL A 47 -8.83 -26.30 9.30
N PHE A 48 -9.20 -25.44 10.24
CA PHE A 48 -10.57 -25.24 10.66
C PHE A 48 -11.18 -24.03 9.96
N ALA A 49 -12.51 -24.03 9.79
CA ALA A 49 -13.23 -22.88 9.25
C ALA A 49 -13.04 -21.66 10.16
N GLY A 50 -12.36 -20.63 9.66
CA GLY A 50 -12.04 -19.43 10.42
C GLY A 50 -10.78 -18.74 9.91
N LEU A 51 -10.27 -17.80 10.70
CA LEU A 51 -9.00 -17.14 10.44
C LEU A 51 -7.87 -17.99 11.04
N VAL A 52 -7.00 -18.51 10.18
CA VAL A 52 -5.86 -19.34 10.56
C VAL A 52 -4.60 -18.83 9.90
N GLN A 53 -3.46 -19.02 10.55
CA GLN A 53 -2.15 -18.80 9.93
C GLN A 53 -1.62 -20.15 9.44
N LEU A 54 -1.08 -20.17 8.22
CA LEU A 54 -0.46 -21.34 7.62
C LEU A 54 0.94 -21.01 7.18
N GLU A 55 1.82 -22.00 7.30
CA GLU A 55 3.19 -21.94 6.83
C GLU A 55 3.49 -23.21 6.04
N GLY A 56 4.09 -23.05 4.87
CA GLY A 56 4.40 -24.16 3.99
C GLY A 56 5.08 -23.69 2.72
N THR A 57 5.45 -24.66 1.89
CA THR A 57 6.05 -24.41 0.58
C THR A 57 4.96 -24.29 -0.47
N VAL A 58 5.01 -23.25 -1.28
CA VAL A 58 4.07 -23.05 -2.38
C VAL A 58 4.37 -24.02 -3.52
N ARG A 59 3.34 -24.67 -4.05
CA ARG A 59 3.38 -25.59 -5.20
C ARG A 59 2.35 -25.16 -6.24
N SER A 60 2.71 -25.27 -7.51
CA SER A 60 1.82 -25.11 -8.64
C SER A 60 2.29 -25.99 -9.80
N ASP A 61 1.36 -26.69 -10.44
CA ASP A 61 1.64 -27.51 -11.61
C ASP A 61 1.92 -26.65 -12.86
N GLN A 62 1.34 -25.46 -12.90
CA GLN A 62 1.47 -24.49 -14.00
C GLN A 62 1.79 -23.11 -13.40
N PRO A 63 3.06 -22.84 -13.02
CA PRO A 63 3.44 -21.55 -12.48
C PRO A 63 3.31 -20.45 -13.55
N LEU A 64 2.98 -19.24 -13.09
CA LEU A 64 3.07 -18.03 -13.92
C LEU A 64 4.54 -17.68 -14.13
N GLN A 65 4.83 -16.96 -15.21
CA GLN A 65 6.12 -16.32 -15.41
C GLN A 65 5.94 -14.81 -15.19
N SER A 66 6.75 -14.24 -14.30
CA SER A 66 6.66 -12.80 -14.01
C SER A 66 7.04 -11.97 -15.23
N TYR A 67 6.28 -10.92 -15.52
CA TYR A 67 6.40 -10.18 -16.77
C TYR A 67 7.77 -9.51 -16.95
N LEU A 68 8.32 -8.89 -15.90
CA LEU A 68 9.60 -8.18 -15.99
C LEU A 68 10.81 -9.02 -15.57
N ALA A 69 10.67 -9.87 -14.56
CA ALA A 69 11.79 -10.65 -14.03
C ALA A 69 11.91 -12.04 -14.67
N GLU A 70 10.91 -12.47 -15.46
CA GLU A 70 10.85 -13.77 -16.13
C GLU A 70 11.00 -14.99 -15.20
N ILE A 71 10.67 -14.83 -13.92
CA ILE A 71 10.80 -15.85 -12.88
C ILE A 71 9.47 -16.57 -12.68
N SER A 72 9.52 -17.89 -12.50
CA SER A 72 8.36 -18.71 -12.16
C SER A 72 7.80 -18.34 -10.78
N CYS A 73 6.54 -17.93 -10.71
CA CYS A 73 5.86 -17.53 -9.48
C CYS A 73 4.36 -17.88 -9.51
N VAL A 74 3.66 -17.69 -8.40
CA VAL A 74 2.20 -17.87 -8.30
C VAL A 74 1.42 -16.56 -8.31
N ALA A 75 2.12 -15.45 -8.03
CA ALA A 75 1.60 -14.10 -8.11
C ALA A 75 2.76 -13.15 -8.37
N TYR A 76 2.50 -12.08 -9.11
CA TYR A 76 3.45 -10.99 -9.28
C TYR A 76 2.73 -9.64 -9.37
N GLY A 77 3.45 -8.58 -9.04
CA GLY A 77 3.10 -7.21 -9.35
C GLY A 77 4.35 -6.48 -9.86
N TRP A 78 4.18 -5.58 -10.81
CA TRP A 78 5.26 -4.76 -11.33
C TRP A 78 4.77 -3.34 -11.62
N ASP A 79 5.66 -2.37 -11.46
CA ASP A 79 5.47 -0.96 -11.82
C ASP A 79 6.75 -0.46 -12.50
N ILE A 80 6.58 0.23 -13.62
CA ILE A 80 7.66 0.90 -14.34
C ILE A 80 7.42 2.40 -14.17
N SER A 81 8.37 3.09 -13.56
CA SER A 81 8.35 4.53 -13.40
C SER A 81 9.51 5.20 -14.14
N GLU A 82 9.24 6.27 -14.86
CA GLU A 82 10.23 7.11 -15.52
C GLU A 82 10.61 8.30 -14.65
N HIS A 83 11.91 8.50 -14.43
CA HIS A 83 12.43 9.71 -13.82
C HIS A 83 12.71 10.75 -14.91
N TRP A 84 12.03 11.89 -14.84
CA TRP A 84 12.27 13.01 -15.75
C TRP A 84 13.01 14.14 -15.06
N GLN A 85 13.79 14.89 -15.85
CA GLN A 85 14.42 16.13 -15.42
C GLN A 85 14.27 17.18 -16.52
N ARG A 86 13.75 18.36 -16.20
CA ARG A 86 13.62 19.49 -17.13
C ARG A 86 14.26 20.75 -16.56
N THR A 87 14.95 21.48 -17.42
CA THR A 87 15.50 22.80 -17.08
C THR A 87 14.52 23.86 -17.52
N VAL A 88 13.94 24.58 -16.56
CA VAL A 88 12.99 25.67 -16.78
C VAL A 88 13.71 26.99 -16.58
N THR A 89 13.60 27.88 -17.56
CA THR A 89 14.09 29.25 -17.45
C THR A 89 12.92 30.16 -17.09
N GLU A 90 12.92 30.68 -15.87
CA GLU A 90 11.89 31.59 -15.38
C GLU A 90 12.42 33.02 -15.44
N THR A 91 11.69 33.88 -16.16
CA THR A 91 11.98 35.31 -16.24
C THR A 91 11.02 36.03 -15.31
N TYR A 92 11.54 36.59 -14.22
CA TYR A 92 10.76 37.38 -13.27
C TYR A 92 11.22 38.82 -13.26
N ARG A 93 10.30 39.72 -12.92
CA ARG A 93 10.61 41.13 -12.70
C ARG A 93 10.86 41.34 -11.22
N ASP A 94 12.04 41.83 -10.88
CA ASP A 94 12.32 42.20 -9.49
C ASP A 94 11.51 43.44 -9.08
N SER A 95 11.42 43.70 -7.78
CA SER A 95 10.70 44.85 -7.22
C SER A 95 11.24 46.21 -7.69
N ASN A 96 12.40 46.21 -8.35
CA ASN A 96 13.08 47.40 -8.88
C ASN A 96 12.84 47.56 -10.39
N GLY A 97 12.04 46.70 -11.02
CA GLY A 97 11.66 46.78 -12.43
C GLY A 97 12.65 46.11 -13.40
N ASN A 98 13.72 45.48 -12.90
CA ASN A 98 14.68 44.77 -13.74
C ASN A 98 14.21 43.35 -14.01
N THR A 99 14.43 42.91 -15.24
CA THR A 99 14.13 41.55 -15.68
C THR A 99 15.29 40.64 -15.30
N GLN A 100 15.06 39.67 -14.43
CA GLN A 100 16.04 38.63 -14.09
C GLN A 100 15.61 37.28 -14.66
N THR A 101 16.57 36.54 -15.18
CA THR A 101 16.38 35.21 -15.73
C THR A 101 17.04 34.20 -14.81
N ARG A 102 16.24 33.29 -14.23
CA ARG A 102 16.74 32.21 -13.39
C ARG A 102 16.48 30.88 -14.05
N THR A 103 17.51 30.04 -14.10
CA THR A 103 17.40 28.65 -14.53
C THR A 103 17.12 27.77 -13.31
N ARG A 104 16.04 26.99 -13.35
CA ARG A 104 15.66 26.02 -12.31
C ARG A 104 15.57 24.63 -12.93
N THR A 105 16.14 23.64 -12.28
CA THR A 105 15.96 22.23 -12.64
C THR A 105 14.79 21.66 -11.85
N GLU A 106 13.84 21.04 -12.54
CA GLU A 106 12.74 20.29 -11.95
C GLU A 106 12.92 18.82 -12.29
N SER A 107 12.61 17.94 -11.35
CA SER A 107 12.59 16.50 -11.57
C SER A 107 11.38 15.85 -10.91
N GLY A 108 11.03 14.66 -11.38
CA GLY A 108 9.91 13.89 -10.84
C GLY A 108 9.88 12.47 -11.39
N TRP A 109 8.99 11.67 -10.83
CA TRP A 109 8.70 10.32 -11.32
C TRP A 109 7.30 10.29 -11.92
N SER A 110 7.14 9.53 -13.00
CA SER A 110 5.84 9.23 -13.59
C SER A 110 5.73 7.73 -13.81
N SER A 111 4.65 7.11 -13.35
CA SER A 111 4.37 5.71 -13.71
C SER A 111 4.06 5.64 -15.22
N VAL A 112 4.71 4.72 -15.90
CA VAL A 112 4.61 4.46 -17.34
C VAL A 112 3.67 3.29 -17.58
N ALA A 113 3.82 2.23 -16.80
CA ALA A 113 2.98 1.05 -16.87
C ALA A 113 3.08 0.25 -15.56
N SER A 114 2.01 -0.47 -15.24
CA SER A 114 1.98 -1.41 -14.14
C SER A 114 1.11 -2.61 -14.51
N GLY A 115 1.31 -3.71 -13.81
CA GLY A 115 0.55 -4.93 -14.02
C GLY A 115 0.66 -5.89 -12.85
N THR A 116 -0.37 -6.70 -12.68
CA THR A 116 -0.42 -7.75 -11.66
C THR A 116 -1.09 -8.99 -12.23
N ASP A 117 -0.64 -10.16 -11.83
CA ASP A 117 -1.32 -11.42 -12.13
C ASP A 117 -1.19 -12.40 -10.95
N ARG A 118 -2.13 -13.33 -10.83
CA ARG A 118 -2.17 -14.35 -9.77
C ARG A 118 -2.93 -15.59 -10.21
N ILE A 119 -2.47 -16.76 -9.77
CA ILE A 119 -3.14 -18.04 -9.98
C ILE A 119 -3.45 -18.72 -8.65
N ARG A 120 -4.41 -19.65 -8.66
CA ARG A 120 -4.59 -20.58 -7.54
C ARG A 120 -3.34 -21.44 -7.37
N PHE A 121 -3.00 -21.74 -6.14
CA PHE A 121 -1.82 -22.54 -5.80
C PHE A 121 -2.09 -23.45 -4.61
N GLU A 122 -1.23 -24.45 -4.44
CA GLU A 122 -1.24 -25.31 -3.26
C GLU A 122 -0.17 -24.85 -2.26
N ILE A 123 -0.49 -24.91 -0.97
CA ILE A 123 0.51 -24.84 0.11
C ILE A 123 0.75 -26.26 0.60
N GLU A 124 1.99 -26.69 0.59
CA GLU A 124 2.45 -28.00 1.08
C GLU A 124 3.20 -27.85 2.40
N ASP A 125 2.80 -28.62 3.41
CA ASP A 125 3.54 -28.78 4.67
C ASP A 125 3.78 -30.27 4.96
N GLU A 126 4.36 -30.57 6.13
CA GLU A 126 4.64 -31.96 6.55
C GLU A 126 3.38 -32.84 6.67
N THR A 127 2.19 -32.24 6.79
CA THR A 127 0.94 -32.96 6.98
C THR A 127 0.21 -33.21 5.67
N GLY A 128 0.35 -32.34 4.66
CA GLY A 128 -0.33 -32.48 3.38
C GLY A 128 -0.29 -31.22 2.54
N ARG A 129 -1.28 -31.10 1.64
CA ARG A 129 -1.42 -30.00 0.68
C ARG A 129 -2.79 -29.35 0.83
N LEU A 130 -2.85 -28.03 0.68
CA LEU A 130 -4.07 -27.24 0.76
C LEU A 130 -4.17 -26.29 -0.44
N TRP A 131 -5.31 -26.29 -1.12
CA TRP A 131 -5.61 -25.33 -2.18
C TRP A 131 -5.92 -23.94 -1.61
N VAL A 132 -5.30 -22.93 -2.21
CA VAL A 132 -5.50 -21.51 -1.88
C VAL A 132 -6.03 -20.79 -3.11
N ASP A 133 -7.14 -20.07 -2.91
CA ASP A 133 -7.64 -19.10 -3.87
C ASP A 133 -7.21 -17.68 -3.43
N PRO A 134 -6.29 -17.02 -4.17
CA PRO A 134 -5.79 -15.70 -3.81
C PRO A 134 -6.71 -14.54 -4.25
N GLU A 135 -7.88 -14.82 -4.82
CA GLU A 135 -8.81 -13.78 -5.25
C GLU A 135 -9.21 -12.85 -4.08
N GLY A 136 -9.06 -11.53 -4.28
CA GLY A 136 -9.34 -10.52 -3.25
C GLY A 136 -8.33 -10.45 -2.09
N ALA A 137 -7.33 -11.33 -2.04
CA ALA A 137 -6.28 -11.31 -1.03
C ALA A 137 -5.21 -10.25 -1.33
N SER A 138 -4.63 -9.68 -0.27
CA SER A 138 -3.37 -8.93 -0.38
C SER A 138 -2.22 -9.91 -0.39
N ILE A 139 -1.33 -9.81 -1.37
CA ILE A 139 -0.12 -10.63 -1.48
C ILE A 139 1.06 -9.68 -1.50
N ASP A 140 1.99 -9.90 -0.58
CA ASP A 140 3.26 -9.21 -0.55
C ASP A 140 4.30 -10.09 -1.26
N GLY A 141 4.90 -9.54 -2.32
CA GLY A 141 5.97 -10.20 -3.07
C GLY A 141 7.35 -9.87 -2.52
N GLN A 142 8.35 -10.64 -2.95
CA GLN A 142 9.75 -10.27 -2.77
C GLN A 142 10.18 -9.36 -3.93
N ASP A 143 10.80 -8.23 -3.62
CA ASP A 143 11.41 -7.36 -4.63
C ASP A 143 12.62 -8.10 -5.25
N VAL A 144 12.68 -8.09 -6.58
CA VAL A 144 13.70 -8.78 -7.38
C VAL A 144 14.39 -7.79 -8.31
#